data_AF-A0A8X7QMV1-F1
#
_entry.id   AF-A0A8X7QMV1-F1
#
_cell.length_a   1.000
_cell.length_b   1.000
_cell.length_c   1.000
_cell.angle_alpha   90.00
_cell.angle_beta   90.00
_cell.angle_gamma   90.00
#
_symmetry.space_group_name_H-M   'P 1'
#
loop_
_entity.id
_entity.type
_entity.pdbx_description
1 polymer ?
#
loop_
_entity_poly.entity_id
_entity_poly.type
_entity_poly.pdbx_seq_one_letter_code
_entity_poly.pdbx_strand_id
1 'polypeptide(L)'
;MAGFDEVSQSKPYKSMWRIKVKIIRMWKQYTAQGGETIEMVLVDSKGDKIHASVKKDLVEQFDPVLMEDFTKILINFAVTHACGSYRTTKHAYKIAFVSTTKVRPCEELPMNLTGFTPAKFFDVLDGSLNTDYLVGEYP
;
A
#
# COMPACT_ATOMS: atom_id res chain seq x y z
N MET A 1 -24.77 9.53 -2.95
CA MET A 1 -23.52 9.09 -3.60
C MET A 1 -22.67 8.39 -2.55
N ALA A 2 -22.36 7.10 -2.73
CA ALA A 2 -21.50 6.39 -1.78
C ALA A 2 -20.08 6.97 -1.85
N GLY A 3 -19.61 7.56 -0.75
CA GLY A 3 -18.29 8.18 -0.63
C GLY A 3 -17.15 7.17 -0.71
N PHE A 4 -15.92 7.69 -0.76
CA PHE A 4 -14.72 6.87 -0.60
C PHE A 4 -14.43 6.63 0.87
N ASP A 5 -13.99 5.41 1.20
CA ASP A 5 -13.44 5.07 2.50
C ASP A 5 -12.02 5.61 2.66
N GLU A 6 -11.61 5.81 3.91
CA GLU A 6 -10.27 6.26 4.27
C GLU A 6 -9.37 5.07 4.63
N VAL A 7 -8.07 5.17 4.32
CA VAL A 7 -7.12 4.08 4.59
C VAL A 7 -7.00 3.80 6.08
N SER A 8 -6.98 4.85 6.92
CA SER A 8 -6.91 4.74 8.39
C SER A 8 -8.08 3.98 9.03
N GLN A 9 -9.23 3.89 8.34
CA GLN A 9 -10.40 3.18 8.83
C GLN A 9 -10.39 1.69 8.43
N SER A 10 -9.45 1.26 7.60
CA SER A 10 -9.41 -0.12 7.09
C SER A 10 -9.32 -1.15 8.21
N LYS A 11 -10.32 -2.03 8.26
CA LYS A 11 -10.51 -3.08 9.27
C LYS A 11 -10.94 -4.40 8.61
N PRO A 12 -10.56 -5.55 9.17
CA PRO A 12 -10.82 -6.87 8.56
C PRO A 12 -12.31 -7.23 8.47
N TYR A 13 -13.17 -6.64 9.31
CA TYR A 13 -14.58 -7.06 9.44
C TYR A 13 -15.55 -6.35 8.49
N LYS A 14 -15.10 -5.35 7.73
CA LYS A 14 -15.95 -4.65 6.75
C LYS A 14 -15.77 -5.29 5.38
N SER A 15 -16.87 -5.72 4.78
CA SER A 15 -16.97 -6.06 3.37
C SER A 15 -17.24 -4.80 2.52
N MET A 16 -16.80 -4.80 1.26
CA MET A 16 -17.04 -3.72 0.29
C MET A 16 -16.32 -2.39 0.56
N TRP A 17 -15.01 -2.45 0.79
CA TRP A 17 -14.16 -1.25 0.78
C TRP A 17 -14.16 -0.56 -0.58
N ARG A 18 -14.10 0.77 -0.59
CA ARG A 18 -13.88 1.59 -1.78
C ARG A 18 -12.94 2.77 -1.47
N ILE A 19 -11.66 2.66 -1.83
CA ILE A 19 -10.65 3.70 -1.55
C ILE A 19 -10.12 4.32 -2.84
N LYS A 20 -9.70 5.59 -2.79
CA LYS A 20 -8.94 6.28 -3.85
C LYS A 20 -7.51 6.46 -3.35
N VAL A 21 -6.54 5.90 -4.07
CA VAL A 21 -5.14 5.84 -3.62
C VAL A 21 -4.17 6.03 -4.78
N LYS A 22 -2.99 6.58 -4.48
CA LYS A 22 -1.84 6.61 -5.39
C LYS A 22 -0.90 5.45 -5.04
N ILE A 23 -0.43 4.76 -6.07
CA ILE A 23 0.60 3.72 -5.94
C ILE A 23 1.95 4.43 -5.88
N ILE A 24 2.55 4.58 -4.70
CA ILE A 24 3.82 5.32 -4.54
C ILE A 24 5.06 4.44 -4.67
N ARG A 25 4.90 3.13 -4.48
CA ARG A 25 5.93 2.12 -4.73
C ARG A 25 5.27 0.81 -5.16
N MET A 26 5.88 0.12 -6.12
CA MET A 26 5.45 -1.18 -6.61
C MET A 26 6.67 -2.04 -6.96
N TRP A 27 6.68 -3.28 -6.51
CA TRP A 27 7.74 -4.24 -6.85
C TRP A 27 7.17 -5.65 -6.98
N LYS A 28 7.84 -6.47 -7.78
CA LYS A 28 7.58 -7.91 -7.84
C LYS A 28 8.55 -8.63 -6.92
N GLN A 29 8.06 -9.61 -6.18
CA GLN A 29 8.90 -10.49 -5.39
C GLN A 29 8.55 -11.95 -5.69
N TYR A 30 9.54 -12.83 -5.57
CA TYR A 30 9.34 -14.26 -5.72
C TYR A 30 9.59 -14.95 -4.38
N THR A 31 8.63 -15.74 -3.93
CA THR A 31 8.78 -16.57 -2.73
C THR A 31 8.73 -18.05 -3.11
N ALA A 32 9.57 -18.87 -2.47
CA ALA A 32 9.64 -20.30 -2.77
C ALA A 32 8.29 -21.03 -2.59
N GLN A 33 7.46 -20.56 -1.66
CA GLN A 33 6.14 -21.16 -1.38
C GLN A 33 4.99 -20.44 -2.09
N GLY A 34 5.11 -19.13 -2.38
CA GLY A 34 4.02 -18.31 -2.91
C GLY A 34 4.16 -17.92 -4.38
N GLY A 35 5.29 -18.22 -5.02
CA GLY A 35 5.61 -17.77 -6.37
C GLY A 35 5.78 -16.26 -6.49
N GLU A 36 5.57 -15.73 -7.69
CA GLU A 36 5.62 -14.30 -7.98
C GLU A 36 4.41 -13.59 -7.33
N THR A 37 4.67 -12.52 -6.60
CA THR A 37 3.63 -11.61 -6.08
C THR A 37 3.98 -10.16 -6.47
N ILE A 38 2.95 -9.33 -6.61
CA ILE A 38 3.12 -7.88 -6.72
C ILE A 38 2.87 -7.29 -5.35
N GLU A 39 3.83 -6.55 -4.83
CA GLU A 39 3.70 -5.79 -3.60
C GLU A 39 3.72 -4.30 -3.93
N MET A 40 2.98 -3.52 -3.17
CA MET A 40 2.88 -2.09 -3.37
C MET A 40 2.64 -1.33 -2.07
N VAL A 41 3.06 -0.06 -2.07
CA VAL A 41 2.67 0.90 -1.04
C VAL A 41 1.69 1.89 -1.66
N LEU A 42 0.54 2.02 -1.00
CA LEU A 42 -0.55 2.91 -1.40
C LEU A 42 -0.60 4.08 -0.43
N VAL A 43 -0.98 5.25 -0.93
CA VAL A 43 -1.26 6.44 -0.12
C VAL A 43 -2.60 7.05 -0.52
N ASP A 44 -3.43 7.43 0.46
CA ASP A 44 -4.68 8.15 0.21
C ASP A 44 -4.48 9.68 0.17
N SER A 45 -5.58 10.42 -0.01
CA SER A 45 -5.54 11.89 -0.05
C SER A 45 -5.14 12.55 1.27
N LYS A 46 -5.20 11.81 2.39
CA LYS A 46 -4.79 12.29 3.72
C LYS A 46 -3.31 11.99 4.02
N GLY A 47 -2.64 11.24 3.15
CA GLY A 47 -1.26 10.80 3.36
C GLY A 47 -1.14 9.51 4.16
N ASP A 48 -2.26 8.85 4.49
CA ASP A 48 -2.22 7.56 5.18
C ASP A 48 -1.73 6.47 4.22
N LYS A 49 -0.73 5.71 4.68
CA LYS A 49 -0.07 4.68 3.89
C LYS A 49 -0.55 3.29 4.29
N ILE A 50 -0.76 2.44 3.29
CA ILE A 50 -1.05 1.03 3.51
C ILE A 50 -0.34 0.16 2.49
N HIS A 51 0.17 -0.98 2.96
CA HIS A 51 0.74 -2.01 2.11
C HIS A 51 -0.40 -2.76 1.40
N ALA A 52 -0.22 -3.10 0.12
CA ALA A 52 -1.09 -4.01 -0.60
C ALA A 52 -0.32 -5.10 -1.34
N SER A 53 -0.90 -6.31 -1.39
CA SER A 53 -0.28 -7.48 -2.03
C SER A 53 -1.23 -8.15 -3.02
N VAL A 54 -0.72 -8.53 -4.19
CA VAL A 54 -1.36 -9.38 -5.20
C VAL A 54 -0.63 -10.72 -5.25
N LYS A 55 -1.32 -11.81 -4.90
CA LYS A 55 -0.74 -13.15 -4.94
C LYS A 55 -0.65 -13.68 -6.37
N LYS A 56 0.24 -14.65 -6.58
CA LYS A 56 0.53 -15.32 -7.87
C LYS A 56 -0.70 -15.56 -8.75
N ASP A 57 -1.76 -16.14 -8.18
CA ASP A 57 -2.97 -16.51 -8.93
C ASP A 57 -3.71 -15.32 -9.55
N LEU A 58 -3.41 -14.10 -9.10
CA LEU A 58 -4.04 -12.86 -9.55
C LEU A 58 -3.05 -11.91 -10.24
N VAL A 59 -1.75 -12.25 -10.31
CA VAL A 59 -0.73 -11.38 -10.89
C VAL A 59 -1.04 -11.08 -12.35
N GLU A 60 -1.28 -12.11 -13.16
CA GLU A 60 -1.60 -11.95 -14.59
C GLU A 60 -2.81 -11.03 -14.83
N GLN A 61 -3.78 -11.06 -13.93
CA GLN A 61 -4.98 -10.23 -14.00
C GLN A 61 -4.69 -8.76 -13.67
N PHE A 62 -3.86 -8.48 -12.66
CA PHE A 62 -3.70 -7.12 -12.12
C PHE A 62 -2.44 -6.40 -12.57
N ASP A 63 -1.38 -7.11 -12.96
CA ASP A 63 -0.14 -6.52 -13.48
C ASP A 63 -0.38 -5.48 -14.59
N PRO A 64 -1.22 -5.71 -15.62
CA PRO A 64 -1.39 -4.73 -16.69
C PRO A 64 -2.16 -3.47 -16.28
N VAL A 65 -2.87 -3.48 -15.15
CA VAL A 65 -3.70 -2.35 -14.69
C VAL A 65 -3.10 -1.57 -13.51
N LEU A 66 -2.06 -2.13 -12.88
CA LEU A 66 -1.31 -1.53 -11.79
C LEU A 66 -0.05 -0.87 -12.34
N MET A 67 0.24 0.35 -11.90
CA MET A 67 1.42 1.08 -12.33
C MET A 67 1.84 2.04 -11.20
N GLU A 68 3.13 2.03 -10.87
CA GLU A 68 3.72 2.99 -9.93
C GLU A 68 3.47 4.43 -10.42
N ASP A 69 3.29 5.34 -9.47
CA ASP A 69 2.92 6.75 -9.64
C ASP A 69 1.51 7.05 -10.15
N PHE A 70 0.69 6.04 -10.45
CA PHE A 70 -0.70 6.26 -10.86
C PHE A 70 -1.69 6.22 -9.70
N THR A 71 -2.75 7.03 -9.82
CA THR A 71 -3.89 7.00 -8.91
C THR A 71 -4.95 6.02 -9.40
N LYS A 72 -5.43 5.16 -8.49
CA LYS A 72 -6.44 4.14 -8.76
C LYS A 72 -7.54 4.17 -7.70
N ILE A 73 -8.73 3.72 -8.10
CA ILE A 73 -9.80 3.35 -7.18
C ILE A 73 -9.74 1.83 -6.98
N LEU A 74 -9.64 1.40 -5.72
CA LEU A 74 -9.68 0.00 -5.33
C LEU A 74 -11.01 -0.32 -4.65
N ILE A 75 -11.65 -1.42 -5.07
CA ILE A 75 -12.96 -1.84 -4.57
C ILE A 75 -12.95 -3.32 -4.25
N ASN A 76 -13.67 -3.77 -3.21
CA ASN A 76 -13.86 -5.19 -2.87
C ASN A 76 -12.55 -5.96 -2.65
N PHE A 77 -11.63 -5.36 -1.89
CA PHE A 77 -10.43 -6.04 -1.42
C PHE A 77 -10.60 -6.57 0.00
N ALA A 78 -9.74 -7.51 0.38
CA ALA A 78 -9.66 -8.01 1.75
C ALA A 78 -8.65 -7.18 2.57
N VAL A 79 -8.87 -7.07 3.87
CA VAL A 79 -7.94 -6.45 4.82
C VAL A 79 -7.45 -7.55 5.76
N THR A 80 -6.13 -7.71 5.86
CA THR A 80 -5.48 -8.73 6.70
C THR A 80 -4.47 -8.08 7.62
N HIS A 81 -4.02 -8.78 8.67
CA HIS A 81 -2.96 -8.23 9.52
C HIS A 81 -1.64 -8.10 8.78
N ALA A 82 -0.93 -7.00 9.02
CA ALA A 82 0.45 -6.82 8.57
C ALA A 82 1.38 -7.69 9.45
N CYS A 83 1.54 -8.95 9.03
CA CYS A 83 2.43 -9.93 9.68
C CYS A 83 3.80 -9.98 9.01
N GLY A 84 4.85 -10.30 9.79
CA GLY A 84 6.23 -10.42 9.31
C GLY A 84 7.15 -9.29 9.77
N SER A 85 8.45 -9.50 9.60
CA SER A 85 9.52 -8.55 9.95
C SER A 85 9.68 -7.41 8.93
N TYR A 86 9.20 -7.58 7.70
CA TYR A 86 9.28 -6.57 6.65
C TYR A 86 8.00 -5.72 6.59
N ARG A 87 8.01 -4.58 7.28
CA ARG A 87 6.87 -3.65 7.34
C ARG A 87 7.17 -2.37 6.55
N THR A 88 6.59 -2.25 5.37
CA THR A 88 6.76 -1.05 4.52
C THR A 88 5.91 0.15 4.99
N THR A 89 4.97 -0.07 5.92
CA THR A 89 4.11 0.99 6.50
C THR A 89 3.87 0.72 7.98
N LYS A 90 3.56 1.78 8.75
CA LYS A 90 3.19 1.68 10.18
C LYS A 90 1.77 1.13 10.40
N HIS A 91 1.01 0.90 9.34
CA HIS A 91 -0.37 0.47 9.42
C HIS A 91 -0.47 -0.99 9.91
N ALA A 92 -1.32 -1.26 10.91
CA ALA A 92 -1.45 -2.59 11.52
C ALA A 92 -2.03 -3.67 10.58
N TYR A 93 -2.63 -3.21 9.47
CA TYR A 93 -3.25 -4.04 8.46
C TYR A 93 -2.65 -3.80 7.08
N LYS A 94 -2.77 -4.79 6.20
CA LYS A 94 -2.46 -4.71 4.79
C LYS A 94 -3.65 -5.11 3.93
N ILE A 95 -3.70 -4.59 2.72
CA ILE A 95 -4.68 -4.95 1.70
C ILE A 95 -4.22 -6.23 1.00
N ALA A 96 -5.13 -7.19 0.85
CA ALA A 96 -4.93 -8.37 0.03
C ALA A 96 -5.92 -8.35 -1.12
N PHE A 97 -5.41 -8.40 -2.35
CA PHE A 97 -6.24 -8.52 -3.53
C PHE A 97 -6.90 -9.90 -3.57
N VAL A 98 -8.17 -9.92 -3.94
CA VAL A 98 -8.99 -11.12 -4.11
C VAL A 98 -9.62 -11.10 -5.50
N SER A 99 -10.19 -12.22 -5.95
CA SER A 99 -10.79 -12.34 -7.29
C SER A 99 -11.91 -11.32 -7.56
N THR A 100 -12.58 -10.83 -6.51
CA THR A 100 -13.64 -9.82 -6.62
C THR A 100 -13.13 -8.38 -6.54
N THR A 101 -11.82 -8.18 -6.34
CA THR A 101 -11.20 -6.85 -6.29
C THR A 101 -11.30 -6.18 -7.65
N LYS A 102 -11.69 -4.91 -7.65
CA LYS A 102 -11.76 -4.09 -8.86
C LYS A 102 -10.79 -2.92 -8.76
N VAL A 103 -10.01 -2.74 -9.81
CA VAL A 103 -9.12 -1.58 -10.00
C VAL A 103 -9.72 -0.71 -11.10
N ARG A 104 -9.89 0.58 -10.83
CA ARG A 104 -10.38 1.55 -11.83
C ARG A 104 -9.43 2.75 -11.93
N PRO A 105 -9.21 3.29 -13.15
CA PRO A 105 -8.55 4.57 -13.30
C PRO A 105 -9.43 5.69 -12.71
N CYS A 106 -8.79 6.78 -12.30
CA CYS A 106 -9.48 7.99 -11.83
C CYS A 106 -8.57 9.21 -11.94
N GLU A 107 -9.13 10.40 -11.65
CA GLU A 107 -8.36 11.63 -11.53
C GLU A 107 -7.19 11.48 -10.55
N GLU A 108 -6.04 12.02 -10.92
CA GLU A 108 -4.83 11.95 -10.11
C GLU A 108 -4.99 12.63 -8.76
N LEU A 109 -4.46 11.97 -7.72
CA LEU A 109 -4.22 12.64 -6.45
C LEU A 109 -3.00 13.58 -6.57
N PRO A 110 -2.90 14.62 -5.72
CA PRO A 110 -1.81 15.58 -5.76
C PRO A 110 -0.41 14.93 -5.78
N MET A 111 0.47 15.47 -6.63
CA MET A 111 1.82 14.93 -6.85
C MET A 111 2.69 14.91 -5.60
N ASN A 112 2.44 15.82 -4.65
CA ASN A 112 3.16 15.92 -3.38
C ASN A 112 2.89 14.75 -2.41
N LEU A 113 1.97 13.85 -2.73
CA LEU A 113 1.79 12.59 -2.01
C LEU A 113 2.88 11.60 -2.42
N THR A 114 4.09 11.82 -1.92
CA THR A 114 5.26 10.95 -2.14
C THR A 114 5.34 9.82 -1.11
N GLY A 115 4.53 9.91 -0.03
CA GLY A 115 4.61 9.01 1.11
C GLY A 115 5.90 9.16 1.93
N PHE A 116 6.73 10.17 1.64
CA PHE A 116 7.92 10.49 2.42
C PHE A 116 7.52 11.28 3.67
N THR A 117 7.91 10.78 4.84
CA THR A 117 7.81 11.52 6.10
C THR A 117 9.23 11.90 6.52
N PRO A 118 9.66 13.16 6.31
CA PRO A 118 10.98 13.60 6.72
C PRO A 118 11.18 13.36 8.22
N ALA A 119 12.26 12.67 8.58
CA ALA A 119 12.74 12.64 9.96
C ALA A 119 13.64 13.85 10.20
N LYS A 120 13.66 14.38 11.43
CA LYS A 120 14.64 15.39 11.78
C LYS A 120 16.01 14.71 11.85
N PHE A 121 17.04 15.41 11.40
CA PHE A 121 18.42 14.91 11.45
C PHE A 121 18.84 14.42 12.84
N PHE A 122 18.46 15.14 13.90
CA PHE A 122 18.75 14.74 15.28
C PHE A 122 18.03 13.46 15.72
N ASP A 123 16.82 13.19 15.22
CA ASP A 123 16.08 11.96 15.55
C ASP A 123 16.76 10.71 14.95
N VAL A 124 17.42 10.89 13.79
CA VAL A 124 18.25 9.85 13.14
C VAL A 124 19.51 9.57 13.95
N LEU A 125 20.18 10.62 14.43
CA LEU A 125 21.43 10.48 15.20
C LEU A 125 21.24 9.87 16.59
N ASP A 126 20.11 10.14 17.24
CA ASP A 126 19.84 9.68 18.60
C ASP A 126 19.36 8.21 18.67
N GLY A 127 19.11 7.57 17.51
CA GLY A 127 18.64 6.17 17.45
C GLY A 127 17.21 5.97 17.98
N SER A 128 16.47 7.06 18.21
CA SER A 128 15.09 7.07 18.71
C SER A 128 14.06 6.56 17.69
N LEU A 129 14.47 6.42 16.42
CA LEU A 129 13.62 5.92 15.35
C LEU A 129 13.53 4.39 15.39
N ASN A 130 12.32 3.87 15.26
CA ASN A 130 12.11 2.42 15.17
C ASN A 130 12.77 1.86 13.90
N THR A 131 13.77 1.00 14.09
CA THR A 131 14.60 0.37 13.05
C THR A 131 13.88 -0.71 12.24
N ASP A 132 12.67 -1.12 12.62
CA ASP A 132 11.81 -2.01 11.84
C ASP A 132 11.27 -1.35 10.55
N TYR A 133 11.53 -0.05 10.36
CA TYR A 133 11.11 0.73 9.20
C TYR A 133 12.33 1.30 8.48
N LEU A 134 12.36 1.17 7.15
CA LEU A 134 13.45 1.69 6.34
C LEU A 134 13.53 3.22 6.45
N VAL A 135 14.62 3.70 7.06
CA VAL A 135 15.05 5.10 6.98
C VAL A 135 16.01 5.18 5.81
N GLY A 136 15.69 5.97 4.80
CA GLY A 136 16.58 6.13 3.65
C GLY A 136 17.87 6.83 4.08
N GLU A 137 19.00 6.14 4.00
CA GLU A 137 20.30 6.80 4.00
C GLU A 137 20.57 7.33 2.58
N TYR A 138 20.89 8.62 2.48
CA TYR A 138 21.44 9.20 1.26
C TYR A 138 22.97 9.22 1.36
N PRO A 139 23.69 8.95 0.26
CA PRO A 139 25.14 9.10 0.19
C PRO A 139 25.59 10.57 0.29
#